data_AF-A0A3P7URX5-F1
#
_entry.id   AF-A0A3P7URX5-F1
#
_cell.length_a   1.000
_cell.length_b   1.000
_cell.length_c   1.000
_cell.angle_alpha   90.00
_cell.angle_beta   90.00
_cell.angle_gamma   90.00
#
_symmetry.space_group_name_H-M   'P 1'
#
loop_
_entity.id
_entity.type
_entity.pdbx_description
1 polymer ?
#
loop_
_entity_poly.entity_id
_entity_poly.type
_entity_poly.pdbx_seq_one_letter_code
_entity_poly.pdbx_strand_id
1 'polypeptide(L)'
;MAILQSEGISHIVNCASGVPNFYPTKFKYLQLEVLDLPWTDIVCSFSRVHDFMRKCVDDGGKVLVHCNAGISRAATFVVSYLMVQRRMSLQCALETVKKARPSTSWMVF
;
A
#
# COMPACT_ATOMS: atom_id res chain seq x y z
N MET A 1 -2.92 -4.32 -17.60
CA MET A 1 -2.91 -2.88 -17.92
C MET A 1 -4.32 -2.28 -17.97
N ALA A 2 -5.22 -2.81 -18.81
CA ALA A 2 -6.59 -2.27 -18.97
C ALA A 2 -7.33 -2.06 -17.64
N ILE A 3 -7.24 -3.02 -16.72
CA ILE A 3 -7.90 -2.94 -15.40
C ILE A 3 -7.35 -1.78 -14.55
N LEU A 4 -6.03 -1.58 -14.49
CA LEU A 4 -5.45 -0.51 -13.66
C LEU A 4 -5.91 0.87 -14.14
N GLN A 5 -5.97 1.06 -15.46
CA GLN A 5 -6.42 2.33 -16.04
C GLN A 5 -7.93 2.51 -15.94
N SER A 6 -8.73 1.45 -16.15
CA SER A 6 -10.19 1.52 -15.99
C SER A 6 -10.60 1.84 -14.57
N GLU A 7 -9.82 1.37 -13.58
CA GLU A 7 -10.02 1.71 -12.17
C GLU A 7 -9.55 3.13 -11.81
N GLY A 8 -8.87 3.84 -12.72
CA GLY A 8 -8.36 5.19 -12.50
C GLY A 8 -7.11 5.25 -11.62
N ILE A 9 -6.33 4.17 -11.56
CA ILE A 9 -5.09 4.12 -10.80
C ILE A 9 -4.05 4.98 -11.51
N SER A 10 -3.40 5.88 -10.76
CA SER A 10 -2.36 6.77 -11.27
C SER A 10 -1.01 6.56 -10.58
N HIS A 11 -1.03 6.02 -9.36
CA HIS A 11 0.15 5.79 -8.54
C HIS A 11 0.19 4.33 -8.04
N ILE A 12 1.38 3.76 -7.93
CA ILE A 12 1.59 2.39 -7.47
C ILE A 12 2.69 2.37 -6.42
N VAL A 13 2.38 1.86 -5.22
CA VAL A 13 3.37 1.48 -4.21
C VAL A 13 3.68 0.00 -4.41
N ASN A 14 4.90 -0.28 -4.86
CA ASN A 14 5.43 -1.62 -5.06
C ASN A 14 6.33 -1.98 -3.87
N CYS A 15 5.83 -2.80 -2.94
CA CYS A 15 6.62 -3.37 -1.86
C CYS A 15 6.89 -4.87 -2.05
N ALA A 16 6.82 -5.36 -3.30
CA ALA A 16 7.12 -6.73 -3.64
C ALA A 16 8.63 -6.94 -3.86
N SER A 17 9.18 -7.98 -3.26
CA SER A 17 10.58 -8.35 -3.42
C SER A 17 10.77 -9.08 -4.75
N GLY A 18 11.78 -8.68 -5.53
CA GLY A 18 12.11 -9.29 -6.83
C GLY A 18 11.11 -9.00 -7.96
N VAL A 19 10.19 -8.04 -7.78
CA VAL A 19 9.18 -7.69 -8.79
C VAL A 19 9.45 -6.29 -9.34
N PRO A 20 9.73 -6.14 -10.65
CA PRO A 20 10.01 -4.84 -11.24
C PRO A 20 8.73 -4.01 -11.42
N ASN A 21 8.90 -2.71 -11.65
CA ASN A 21 7.81 -1.84 -12.07
C ASN A 21 7.51 -2.07 -13.55
N PHE A 22 6.45 -2.79 -13.86
CA PHE A 22 6.14 -3.22 -15.24
C PHE A 22 5.67 -2.10 -16.18
N TYR A 23 5.13 -0.99 -15.65
CA TYR A 23 4.52 0.07 -16.46
C TYR A 23 5.02 1.48 -16.07
N PRO A 24 6.34 1.73 -16.01
CA PRO A 24 6.92 2.95 -15.43
C PRO A 24 6.60 4.22 -16.23
N THR A 25 6.24 4.10 -17.51
CA THR A 25 5.85 5.23 -18.36
C THR A 25 4.36 5.59 -18.22
N LYS A 26 3.59 4.82 -17.46
CA LYS A 26 2.13 4.95 -17.37
C LYS A 26 1.61 5.25 -15.97
N PHE A 27 2.34 4.82 -14.94
CA PHE A 27 2.02 5.13 -13.55
C PHE A 27 3.25 5.70 -12.85
N LYS A 28 3.00 6.50 -11.81
CA LYS A 28 4.05 6.92 -10.88
C LYS A 28 4.28 5.80 -9.88
N TYR A 29 5.54 5.39 -9.71
CA TYR A 29 5.89 4.31 -8.80
C TYR A 29 6.61 4.82 -7.54
N LEU A 30 6.28 4.21 -6.41
CA LEU A 30 7.13 4.17 -5.23
C LEU A 30 7.52 2.70 -5.00
N GLN A 31 8.78 2.37 -5.26
CA GLN A 31 9.32 1.04 -4.99
C GLN A 31 9.98 1.01 -3.62
N LEU A 32 9.70 -0.05 -2.86
CA LEU A 32 10.21 -0.28 -1.51
C LEU A 32 10.89 -1.64 -1.43
N GLU A 33 12.10 -1.66 -0.90
CA GLU A 33 12.83 -2.90 -0.61
C GLU A 33 12.56 -3.31 0.85
N VAL A 34 11.35 -3.82 1.09
CA VAL A 34 10.91 -4.29 2.41
C VAL A 34 10.67 -5.79 2.34
N LEU A 35 11.45 -6.55 3.10
CA LEU A 35 11.29 -8.01 3.20
C LEU A 35 10.11 -8.35 4.11
N ASP A 36 9.40 -9.43 3.78
CA ASP A 36 8.27 -9.94 4.57
C ASP A 36 8.77 -10.81 5.74
N LEU A 37 9.50 -10.19 6.66
CA LEU A 37 10.13 -10.87 7.79
C LEU A 37 9.73 -10.16 9.09
N PRO A 38 9.47 -10.88 10.19
CA PRO A 38 9.07 -10.27 11.47
C PRO A 38 10.07 -9.26 12.06
N TRP A 39 11.34 -9.33 11.65
CA TRP A 39 12.40 -8.43 12.10
C TRP A 39 12.70 -7.29 11.11
N THR A 40 11.96 -7.19 10.00
CA THR A 40 12.11 -6.07 9.07
C THR A 40 11.45 -4.82 9.68
N ASP A 41 12.21 -3.74 9.83
CA ASP A 41 11.66 -2.45 10.21
C ASP A 41 10.90 -1.80 9.04
N ILE A 42 9.60 -2.10 8.96
CA ILE A 42 8.68 -1.49 7.98
C ILE A 42 8.28 -0.06 8.37
N VAL A 43 8.40 0.31 9.64
CA VAL A 43 7.96 1.60 10.19
C VAL A 43 8.81 2.73 9.61
N CYS A 44 10.11 2.50 9.41
CA CYS A 44 11.01 3.42 8.71
C CYS A 44 10.49 3.87 7.33
N SER A 45 9.65 3.06 6.67
CA SER A 45 9.08 3.40 5.36
C SER A 45 7.75 4.16 5.43
N PHE A 46 7.10 4.26 6.60
CA PHE A 46 5.74 4.80 6.72
C PHE A 46 5.62 6.24 6.23
N SER A 47 6.50 7.14 6.70
CA SER A 47 6.45 8.55 6.29
C SER A 47 6.52 8.70 4.76
N ARG A 48 7.51 8.05 4.13
CA ARG A 48 7.68 8.09 2.67
C ARG A 48 6.46 7.56 1.91
N VAL A 49 5.86 6.48 2.40
CA VAL A 49 4.67 5.89 1.79
C VAL A 49 3.43 6.78 1.98
N HIS A 50 3.25 7.32 3.18
CA HIS A 50 2.12 8.18 3.50
C HIS A 50 2.16 9.46 2.67
N ASP A 51 3.33 10.06 2.49
CA ASP A 51 3.51 11.27 1.69
C ASP A 51 3.18 11.02 0.21
N PHE A 52 3.65 9.90 -0.33
CA PHE A 52 3.35 9.49 -1.71
C PHE A 52 1.86 9.22 -1.92
N MET A 53 1.22 8.50 -0.98
CA MET A 53 -0.20 8.19 -1.05
C MET A 53 -1.05 9.45 -0.91
N ARG A 54 -0.74 10.31 0.06
CA ARG A 54 -1.48 11.55 0.31
C ARG A 54 -1.42 12.47 -0.90
N LYS A 55 -0.23 12.70 -1.46
CA LYS A 55 -0.08 13.54 -2.68
C LYS A 55 -0.96 13.05 -3.82
N CYS A 56 -0.99 11.73 -4.07
CA CYS A 56 -1.87 11.17 -5.09
C CYS A 56 -3.35 11.44 -4.80
N VAL A 57 -3.79 11.27 -3.55
CA VAL A 57 -5.19 11.45 -3.16
C VAL A 57 -5.59 12.92 -3.24
N ASP A 58 -4.72 13.83 -2.81
CA ASP A 58 -4.96 15.28 -2.86
C ASP A 58 -5.05 15.78 -4.32
N ASP A 59 -4.31 15.15 -5.24
CA ASP A 59 -4.39 15.40 -6.69
C ASP A 59 -5.62 14.72 -7.36
N GLY A 60 -6.52 14.10 -6.58
CA GLY A 60 -7.72 13.42 -7.09
C GLY A 60 -7.45 12.05 -7.74
N GLY A 61 -6.26 11.49 -7.58
CA GLY A 61 -5.86 10.19 -8.12
C GLY A 61 -6.17 9.00 -7.20
N LYS A 62 -5.87 7.79 -7.69
CA LYS A 62 -5.96 6.55 -6.90
C LYS A 62 -4.62 5.82 -6.85
N VAL A 63 -4.34 5.22 -5.69
CA VAL A 63 -3.11 4.47 -5.42
C VAL A 63 -3.41 2.99 -5.33
N LEU A 64 -2.63 2.17 -6.05
CA LEU A 64 -2.51 0.74 -5.78
C LEU A 64 -1.34 0.48 -4.83
N VAL A 65 -1.57 -0.25 -3.75
CA VAL A 65 -0.49 -0.76 -2.89
C VAL A 65 -0.44 -2.28 -3.05
N HIS A 66 0.72 -2.83 -3.47
CA HIS A 66 0.87 -4.26 -3.65
C HIS A 66 2.22 -4.79 -3.14
N CYS A 67 2.21 -6.04 -2.66
CA CYS A 67 3.39 -6.85 -2.39
C CYS A 67 3.30 -8.15 -3.21
N ASN A 68 4.07 -9.20 -2.87
CA ASN A 68 4.03 -10.47 -3.60
C ASN A 68 2.66 -11.18 -3.44
N ALA A 69 2.12 -11.28 -2.22
CA ALA A 69 0.88 -12.01 -1.92
C ALA A 69 -0.34 -11.10 -1.64
N GLY A 70 -0.10 -9.82 -1.34
CA GLY A 70 -1.13 -8.90 -0.89
C GLY A 70 -1.75 -9.29 0.47
N ILE A 71 -0.95 -9.84 1.39
CA ILE A 71 -1.40 -10.35 2.69
C ILE A 71 -0.84 -9.52 3.86
N SER A 72 0.46 -9.24 3.86
CA SER A 72 1.21 -8.66 4.99
C SER A 72 1.64 -7.20 4.72
N ARG A 73 2.76 -6.98 4.01
CA ARG A 73 3.35 -5.63 3.77
C ARG A 73 2.39 -4.61 3.17
N ALA A 74 1.69 -4.97 2.09
CA ALA A 74 0.75 -4.05 1.44
C ALA A 74 -0.41 -3.67 2.37
N ALA A 75 -0.95 -4.65 3.11
CA ALA A 75 -2.00 -4.40 4.09
C ALA A 75 -1.50 -3.48 5.23
N THR A 76 -0.27 -3.71 5.71
CA THR A 76 0.37 -2.90 6.76
C THR A 76 0.50 -1.42 6.36
N PHE A 77 0.94 -1.13 5.13
CA PHE A 77 1.00 0.25 4.65
C PHE A 77 -0.38 0.91 4.54
N VAL A 78 -1.40 0.17 4.09
CA VAL A 78 -2.78 0.71 4.01
C VAL A 78 -3.36 0.95 5.41
N VAL A 79 -3.18 0.00 6.34
CA VAL A 79 -3.63 0.14 7.74
C VAL A 79 -2.97 1.35 8.40
N SER A 80 -1.64 1.46 8.32
CA SER A 80 -0.92 2.61 8.89
C SER A 80 -1.36 3.94 8.27
N TYR A 81 -1.61 3.98 6.96
CA TYR A 81 -2.11 5.17 6.28
C TYR A 81 -3.50 5.56 6.77
N LEU A 82 -4.42 4.61 6.92
CA LEU A 82 -5.77 4.87 7.43
C LEU A 82 -5.73 5.38 8.89
N MET A 83 -4.88 4.80 9.73
CA MET A 83 -4.71 5.24 11.10
C MET A 83 -4.25 6.70 11.17
N VAL A 84 -3.25 7.08 10.37
CA VAL A 84 -2.68 8.43 10.42
C VAL A 84 -3.55 9.45 9.66
N GLN A 85 -3.88 9.17 8.40
CA GLN A 85 -4.52 10.13 7.49
C GLN A 85 -6.04 10.17 7.61
N ARG A 86 -6.67 9.13 8.17
CA ARG A 86 -8.12 9.09 8.41
C ARG A 86 -8.45 9.05 9.90
N ARG A 87 -7.44 9.16 10.78
CA ARG A 87 -7.57 9.13 12.24
C ARG A 87 -8.37 7.91 12.73
N MET A 88 -8.24 6.79 12.02
CA MET A 88 -8.90 5.54 12.40
C MET A 88 -8.14 4.88 13.56
N SER A 89 -8.87 4.24 14.48
CA SER A 89 -8.23 3.31 15.41
C SER A 89 -7.63 2.13 14.63
N LEU A 90 -6.65 1.45 15.24
CA LEU A 90 -6.07 0.23 14.64
C LEU A 90 -7.16 -0.79 14.29
N GLN A 91 -8.10 -1.03 15.20
CA GLN A 91 -9.21 -1.95 14.98
C GLN A 91 -10.05 -1.56 13.77
N CYS A 92 -10.45 -0.28 13.66
CA CYS A 92 -11.28 0.19 12.55
C CYS A 92 -10.54 0.10 11.20
N ALA A 93 -9.25 0.44 11.18
CA ALA A 93 -8.42 0.33 9.99
C ALA A 93 -8.26 -1.14 9.54
N LEU A 94 -7.99 -2.05 10.48
CA LEU A 94 -7.92 -3.49 10.22
C LEU A 94 -9.22 -4.05 9.65
N GLU A 95 -10.36 -3.72 10.26
CA GLU A 95 -11.68 -4.16 9.80
C GLU A 95 -11.98 -3.64 8.39
N THR A 96 -11.62 -2.38 8.10
CA THR A 96 -11.80 -1.77 6.78
C THR A 96 -11.00 -2.51 5.71
N VAL A 97 -9.72 -2.78 5.98
CA VAL A 97 -8.85 -3.53 5.05
C VAL A 97 -9.34 -4.97 4.87
N LYS A 98 -9.76 -5.63 5.94
CA LYS A 98 -10.25 -7.02 5.87
C LYS A 98 -11.57 -7.15 5.15
N LYS A 99 -12.48 -6.18 5.27
CA LYS A 99 -13.72 -6.12 4.47
C LYS A 99 -13.42 -6.00 2.98
N ALA A 100 -12.41 -5.21 2.61
CA ALA A 100 -12.00 -5.06 1.21
C ALA A 100 -11.22 -6.28 0.68
N ARG A 101 -10.45 -6.97 1.53
CA ARG A 101 -9.64 -8.14 1.17
C ARG A 101 -9.58 -9.15 2.32
N PRO A 102 -10.47 -10.16 2.36
CA PRO A 102 -10.57 -11.09 3.49
C PRO A 102 -9.30 -11.89 3.80
N SER A 103 -8.45 -12.12 2.79
CA SER A 103 -7.19 -12.86 2.90
C SER A 103 -6.07 -12.09 3.61
N THR A 104 -6.25 -10.81 3.96
CA THR A 104 -5.23 -10.07 4.72
C THR A 104 -5.08 -10.66 6.13
N SER A 105 -3.82 -10.77 6.55
CA SER A 105 -3.48 -11.28 7.88
C SER A 105 -3.92 -10.28 8.95
N TRP A 106 -4.26 -10.79 10.14
CA TRP A 106 -4.45 -9.96 11.33
C TRP A 106 -3.12 -9.48 11.92
N MET A 107 -2.03 -10.17 11.60
CA MET A 107 -0.66 -9.74 11.92
C MET A 107 -0.19 -8.78 10.83
N VAL A 108 -0.43 -7.48 11.05
CA VAL A 108 0.11 -6.37 10.23
C VAL A 108 1.17 -5.55 11.00
N PHE A 109 1.74 -6.13 12.05
CA PHE A 109 2.95 -5.67 12.72
C PHE A 109 3.75 -6.90 13.13
#